data_AF-A0A916CCK9-F1
#
_entry.id   AF-A0A916CCK9-F1
#
_cell.length_a   1.000
_cell.length_b   1.000
_cell.length_c   1.000
_cell.angle_alpha   90.00
_cell.angle_beta   90.00
_cell.angle_gamma   90.00
#
_symmetry.space_group_name_H-M   'P 1'
#
loop_
_entity.id
_entity.type
_entity.pdbx_description
1 polymer ?
#
loop_
_entity_poly.entity_id
_entity_poly.type
_entity_poly.pdbx_seq_one_letter_code
_entity_poly.pdbx_strand_id
1 'polypeptide(L)'
;MRRADIDLGFLVDGLRWRLVAFAAALLLFGVAWWVRTGISVASEQQRGELAALEQQRVEFAERLDARQAFEPRFQSLVESGVVGEAQRLLIAQGLRDAATALGIPYLRYAMGPRHAFQAPYLEAGTAAPVMATAVDVQAGFAREADLLRLLAWLRQEVPGYFDVAACSLERVGGDAAPQAGKASFAGSCTLRWYSIPLDAPGTQLAGHPAPELQRARRGRHEAGAGDDNRPAIPVPGRRVVVNGVLRPRHGPALAWLNGQPQPLEMPLDAQNRVAVLAAGAAAPLRLKPGQSWDPVSRRVHDCGSCIASLPDPGQAAP
;
A
#
# COMPACT_ATOMS: atom_id res chain seq x y z
N MET A 1 70.45 -50.89 63.93
CA MET A 1 69.39 -50.23 63.14
C MET A 1 70.07 -49.35 62.09
N ARG A 2 70.18 -49.82 60.84
CA ARG A 2 70.73 -49.03 59.73
C ARG A 2 69.60 -48.17 59.16
N ARG A 3 69.76 -46.85 59.18
CA ARG A 3 68.87 -45.93 58.46
C ARG A 3 69.04 -46.24 56.97
N ALA A 4 67.94 -46.60 56.32
CA ALA A 4 67.90 -46.70 54.87
C ALA A 4 67.98 -45.27 54.33
N ASP A 5 69.12 -44.89 53.76
CA ASP A 5 69.22 -43.71 52.92
C ASP A 5 68.44 -44.02 51.64
N ILE A 6 67.17 -43.62 51.64
CA ILE A 6 66.32 -43.65 50.46
C ILE A 6 66.87 -42.57 49.53
N ASP A 7 67.35 -43.00 48.37
CA ASP A 7 67.91 -42.14 47.33
C ASP A 7 66.81 -41.21 46.77
N LEU A 8 66.65 -40.04 47.40
CA LEU A 8 65.59 -39.08 47.10
C LEU A 8 65.61 -38.64 45.63
N GLY A 9 66.78 -38.67 44.97
CA GLY A 9 66.92 -38.31 43.56
C GLY A 9 66.06 -39.18 42.64
N PHE A 10 66.02 -40.50 42.88
CA PHE A 10 65.27 -41.43 42.04
C PHE A 10 63.75 -41.24 42.16
N LEU A 11 63.28 -40.90 43.36
CA LEU A 11 61.88 -40.56 43.62
C LEU A 11 61.49 -39.23 42.96
N VAL A 12 62.38 -38.23 42.98
CA VAL A 12 62.12 -36.91 42.41
C VAL A 12 62.04 -36.97 40.87
N ASP A 13 62.94 -37.68 40.20
CA ASP A 13 62.91 -37.77 38.73
C ASP A 13 61.70 -38.57 38.20
N GLY A 14 61.32 -39.66 38.89
CA GLY A 14 60.10 -40.40 38.57
C GLY A 14 58.82 -39.56 38.77
N LEU A 15 58.81 -38.67 39.76
CA LEU A 15 57.68 -37.78 40.03
C LEU A 15 57.59 -36.63 39.00
N ARG A 16 58.73 -36.08 38.56
CA ARG A 16 58.77 -35.00 37.56
C ARG A 16 58.11 -35.42 36.24
N TRP A 17 58.41 -36.61 35.73
CA TRP A 17 57.82 -37.05 34.46
C TRP A 17 56.30 -37.31 34.56
N ARG A 18 55.84 -37.83 35.70
CA ARG A 18 54.40 -38.03 35.96
C ARG A 18 53.65 -36.70 36.04
N LEU A 19 54.25 -35.67 36.66
CA LEU A 19 53.66 -34.33 36.73
C LEU A 19 53.58 -33.66 35.35
N VAL A 20 54.61 -33.81 34.52
CA VAL A 20 54.59 -33.28 33.14
C VAL A 20 53.51 -33.96 32.31
N ALA A 21 53.39 -35.30 32.37
CA ALA A 21 52.36 -36.04 31.67
C ALA A 21 50.94 -35.64 32.12
N PHE A 22 50.75 -35.45 33.43
CA PHE A 22 49.46 -35.01 33.99
C PHE A 22 49.11 -33.58 33.56
N ALA A 23 50.08 -32.65 33.58
CA ALA A 23 49.89 -31.28 33.11
C ALA A 23 49.53 -31.25 31.61
N ALA A 24 50.20 -32.05 30.78
CA ALA A 24 49.90 -32.16 29.36
C ALA A 24 48.49 -32.71 29.11
N ALA A 25 48.06 -33.74 29.87
CA ALA A 25 46.73 -34.30 29.77
C ALA A 25 45.64 -33.29 30.17
N LEU A 26 45.86 -32.50 31.23
CA LEU A 26 44.95 -31.43 31.64
C LEU A 26 44.85 -30.33 30.56
N LEU A 27 45.97 -29.97 29.94
CA LEU A 27 46.01 -28.99 28.86
C LEU A 27 45.20 -29.46 27.63
N LEU A 28 45.41 -30.72 27.21
CA LEU A 28 44.66 -31.31 26.10
C LEU A 28 43.16 -31.43 26.42
N PHE A 29 42.81 -31.80 27.65
CA PHE A 29 41.41 -31.86 28.08
C PHE A 29 40.75 -30.47 28.08
N GLY A 30 41.45 -29.45 28.57
CA GLY A 30 40.97 -28.06 28.56
C GLY A 30 40.72 -27.53 27.14
N VAL A 31 41.65 -27.78 26.21
CA VAL A 31 41.49 -27.40 24.79
C VAL A 31 40.33 -28.15 24.14
N ALA A 32 40.23 -29.46 24.35
CA ALA A 32 39.13 -30.26 23.81
C ALA A 32 37.76 -29.81 24.33
N TRP A 33 37.68 -29.47 25.63
CA TRP A 33 36.46 -28.94 26.24
C TRP A 33 36.09 -27.58 25.65
N TRP A 34 37.05 -26.65 25.54
CA TRP A 34 36.84 -25.32 24.96
C TRP A 34 36.36 -25.37 23.50
N VAL A 35 37.00 -26.20 22.66
CA VAL A 35 36.60 -26.39 21.26
C VAL A 35 35.20 -27.00 21.17
N ARG A 36 34.88 -28.01 22.00
CA ARG A 36 33.56 -28.64 22.01
C ARG A 36 32.46 -27.65 22.39
N THR A 37 32.70 -26.79 23.38
CA THR A 37 31.74 -25.75 23.79
C THR A 37 31.60 -24.63 22.75
N GLY A 38 32.68 -24.28 22.03
CA GLY A 38 32.62 -23.28 20.96
C GLY A 38 31.82 -23.74 19.75
N ILE A 39 31.98 -25.00 19.34
CA ILE A 39 31.26 -25.58 18.20
C ILE A 39 29.76 -25.73 18.48
N SER A 40 29.37 -26.11 19.71
CA SER A 40 27.95 -26.23 20.04
C SER A 40 27.21 -24.90 19.94
N VAL A 41 27.81 -23.81 20.47
CA VAL A 41 27.21 -22.46 20.42
C VAL A 41 27.12 -21.94 18.98
N ALA A 42 28.17 -22.14 18.16
CA ALA A 42 28.13 -21.74 16.75
C ALA A 42 27.05 -22.52 15.96
N SER A 43 26.84 -23.80 16.27
CA SER A 43 25.82 -24.62 15.60
C SER A 43 24.38 -24.24 16.00
N GLU A 44 24.16 -23.83 17.24
CA GLU A 44 22.85 -23.38 17.71
C GLU A 44 22.47 -22.02 17.10
N GLN A 45 23.43 -21.11 16.96
CA GLN A 45 23.22 -19.84 16.26
C GLN A 45 22.82 -20.05 14.81
N GLN A 46 23.52 -20.91 14.07
CA GLN A 46 23.17 -21.23 12.68
C GLN A 46 21.78 -21.86 12.55
N ARG A 47 21.39 -22.75 13.49
CA ARG A 47 20.04 -23.34 13.50
C ARG A 47 18.97 -22.30 13.82
N GLY A 48 19.24 -21.37 14.73
CA GLY A 48 18.34 -20.28 15.07
C GLY A 48 18.08 -19.34 13.89
N GLU A 49 19.13 -18.97 13.15
CA GLU A 49 19.02 -18.15 11.94
C GLU A 49 18.22 -18.86 10.84
N LEU A 50 18.50 -20.14 10.59
CA LEU A 50 17.75 -20.95 9.61
C LEU A 50 16.27 -21.07 9.99
N ALA A 51 15.97 -21.36 11.26
CA ALA A 51 14.59 -21.45 11.74
C ALA A 51 13.84 -20.11 11.61
N ALA A 52 14.50 -18.99 11.89
CA ALA A 52 13.91 -17.67 11.71
C ALA A 52 13.62 -17.35 10.23
N LEU A 53 14.52 -17.72 9.32
CA LEU A 53 14.32 -17.56 7.88
C LEU A 53 13.21 -18.46 7.35
N GLU A 54 13.09 -19.69 7.83
CA GLU A 54 12.01 -20.60 7.49
C GLU A 54 10.64 -20.05 7.95
N GLN A 55 10.56 -19.54 9.19
CA GLN A 55 9.35 -18.89 9.69
C GLN A 55 8.93 -17.69 8.83
N GLN A 56 9.90 -16.83 8.47
CA GLN A 56 9.62 -15.71 7.57
C GLN A 56 9.12 -16.19 6.20
N ARG A 57 9.74 -17.23 5.62
CA ARG A 57 9.30 -17.77 4.33
C ARG A 57 7.86 -18.30 4.38
N VAL A 58 7.50 -19.02 5.44
CA VAL A 58 6.13 -19.54 5.61
C VAL A 58 5.14 -18.37 5.70
N GLU A 59 5.44 -17.36 6.53
CA GLU A 59 4.57 -16.18 6.64
C GLU A 59 4.42 -15.42 5.31
N PHE A 60 5.52 -15.26 4.55
CA PHE A 60 5.45 -14.66 3.22
C PHE A 60 4.66 -15.51 2.22
N ALA A 61 4.82 -16.84 2.26
CA ALA A 61 4.09 -17.76 1.40
C ALA A 61 2.59 -17.71 1.69
N GLU A 62 2.19 -17.74 2.96
CA GLU A 62 0.78 -17.61 3.36
C GLU A 62 0.17 -16.26 2.91
N ARG A 63 0.92 -15.16 3.07
CA ARG A 63 0.48 -13.84 2.59
C ARG A 63 0.34 -13.79 1.08
N LEU A 64 1.26 -14.43 0.34
CA LEU A 64 1.22 -14.46 -1.11
C LEU A 64 0.05 -15.32 -1.61
N ASP A 65 -0.16 -16.48 -1.01
CA ASP A 65 -1.27 -17.39 -1.33
C ASP A 65 -2.62 -16.72 -1.06
N ALA A 66 -2.77 -16.08 0.11
CA ALA A 66 -3.95 -15.28 0.43
C ALA A 66 -4.18 -14.17 -0.62
N ARG A 67 -3.14 -13.43 -1.02
CA ARG A 67 -3.29 -12.42 -2.08
C ARG A 67 -3.72 -13.03 -3.39
N GLN A 68 -3.07 -14.10 -3.84
CA GLN A 68 -3.42 -14.76 -5.10
C GLN A 68 -4.86 -15.29 -5.10
N ALA A 69 -5.33 -15.81 -3.97
CA ALA A 69 -6.70 -16.26 -3.81
C ALA A 69 -7.74 -15.11 -3.89
N PHE A 70 -7.42 -13.93 -3.35
CA PHE A 70 -8.36 -12.79 -3.29
C PHE A 70 -8.20 -11.78 -4.43
N GLU A 71 -7.08 -11.76 -5.13
CA GLU A 71 -6.80 -10.88 -6.28
C GLU A 71 -7.91 -10.86 -7.33
N PRO A 72 -8.41 -12.00 -7.87
CA PRO A 72 -9.45 -11.95 -8.90
C PRO A 72 -10.76 -11.34 -8.38
N ARG A 73 -11.10 -11.61 -7.11
CA ARG A 73 -12.29 -11.03 -6.49
C ARG A 73 -12.13 -9.53 -6.28
N PHE A 74 -10.95 -9.09 -5.86
CA PHE A 74 -10.64 -7.66 -5.73
C PHE A 74 -10.69 -6.95 -7.08
N GLN A 75 -10.10 -7.52 -8.13
CA GLN A 75 -10.18 -6.97 -9.49
C GLN A 75 -11.63 -6.83 -9.97
N SER A 76 -12.49 -7.83 -9.73
CA SER A 76 -13.92 -7.72 -10.06
C SER A 76 -14.64 -6.59 -9.31
N LEU A 77 -14.22 -6.29 -8.06
CA LEU A 77 -14.78 -5.19 -7.26
C LEU A 77 -14.26 -3.82 -7.74
N VAL A 78 -13.04 -3.78 -8.27
CA VAL A 78 -12.48 -2.58 -8.93
C VAL A 78 -13.20 -2.31 -10.25
N GLU A 79 -13.36 -3.33 -11.10
CA GLU A 79 -14.05 -3.23 -12.39
C GLU A 79 -15.53 -2.84 -12.24
N SER A 80 -16.20 -3.38 -11.22
CA SER A 80 -17.58 -3.01 -10.90
C SER A 80 -17.71 -1.62 -10.27
N GLY A 81 -16.61 -0.91 -9.97
CA GLY A 81 -16.65 0.45 -9.40
C GLY A 81 -16.99 0.51 -7.91
N VAL A 82 -16.96 -0.63 -7.20
CA VAL A 82 -17.16 -0.70 -5.73
C VAL A 82 -15.91 -0.22 -4.99
N VAL A 83 -14.72 -0.46 -5.54
CA VAL A 83 -13.44 -0.01 -4.93
C VAL A 83 -13.08 1.38 -5.43
N GLY A 84 -12.77 2.30 -4.51
CA GLY A 84 -12.33 3.66 -4.79
C GLY A 84 -13.15 4.74 -4.09
N GLU A 85 -12.87 6.01 -4.44
CA GLU A 85 -13.65 7.16 -3.98
C GLU A 85 -15.10 7.04 -4.48
N ALA A 86 -16.07 7.15 -3.56
CA ALA A 86 -17.48 6.99 -3.89
C ALA A 86 -17.90 7.96 -5.01
N GLN A 87 -18.40 7.40 -6.11
CA GLN A 87 -18.64 8.11 -7.36
C GLN A 87 -20.00 8.82 -7.35
N ARG A 88 -20.22 9.73 -6.39
CA ARG A 88 -21.48 10.52 -6.27
C ARG A 88 -21.93 11.13 -7.59
N LEU A 89 -20.97 11.58 -8.40
CA LEU A 89 -21.24 12.10 -9.74
C LEU A 89 -21.80 11.05 -10.70
N LEU A 90 -21.25 9.83 -10.69
CA LEU A 90 -21.70 8.74 -11.56
C LEU A 90 -23.06 8.20 -11.12
N ILE A 91 -23.35 8.14 -9.81
CA ILE A 91 -24.68 7.82 -9.31
C ILE A 91 -25.70 8.88 -9.78
N ALA A 92 -25.37 10.16 -9.61
CA ALA A 92 -26.23 11.27 -10.04
C ALA A 92 -26.44 11.31 -11.57
N GLN A 93 -25.41 10.95 -12.34
CA GLN A 93 -25.51 10.85 -13.80
C GLN A 93 -26.37 9.65 -14.19
N GLY A 94 -26.11 8.47 -13.62
CA GLY A 94 -26.88 7.26 -13.84
C GLY A 94 -28.37 7.42 -13.52
N LEU A 95 -28.73 8.10 -12.43
CA LEU A 95 -30.13 8.40 -12.12
C LEU A 95 -30.80 9.28 -13.19
N ARG A 96 -30.08 10.27 -13.74
CA ARG A 96 -30.58 11.14 -14.82
C ARG A 96 -30.72 10.39 -16.14
N ASP A 97 -29.74 9.54 -16.45
CA ASP A 97 -29.75 8.71 -17.66
C ASP A 97 -30.89 7.68 -17.58
N ALA A 98 -31.12 7.06 -16.41
CA ALA A 98 -32.24 6.17 -16.17
C ALA A 98 -33.60 6.86 -16.39
N ALA A 99 -33.76 8.07 -15.84
CA ALA A 99 -34.98 8.83 -16.00
C ALA A 99 -35.27 9.15 -17.47
N THR A 100 -34.23 9.47 -18.23
CA THR A 100 -34.33 9.77 -19.66
C THR A 100 -34.63 8.51 -20.47
N ALA A 101 -33.90 7.41 -20.23
CA ALA A 101 -34.04 6.16 -20.95
C ALA A 101 -35.40 5.48 -20.73
N LEU A 102 -35.96 5.61 -19.52
CA LEU A 102 -37.24 5.03 -19.15
C LEU A 102 -38.43 5.98 -19.35
N GLY A 103 -38.19 7.23 -19.77
CA GLY A 103 -39.24 8.23 -19.97
C GLY A 103 -40.00 8.58 -18.69
N ILE A 104 -39.30 8.66 -17.56
CA ILE A 104 -39.88 8.94 -16.24
C ILE A 104 -40.29 10.43 -16.19
N PRO A 105 -41.59 10.77 -15.99
CA PRO A 105 -42.06 12.16 -16.00
C PRO A 105 -41.32 13.12 -15.06
N TYR A 106 -40.96 12.64 -13.87
CA TYR A 106 -40.08 13.36 -12.96
C TYR A 106 -39.28 12.39 -12.09
N LEU A 107 -38.04 12.77 -11.78
CA LEU A 107 -37.18 12.05 -10.85
C LEU A 107 -36.38 13.07 -10.03
N ARG A 108 -36.46 12.95 -8.71
CA ARG A 108 -35.74 13.76 -7.73
C ARG A 108 -34.88 12.83 -6.89
N TYR A 109 -33.71 13.29 -6.49
CA TYR A 109 -32.83 12.51 -5.62
C TYR A 109 -32.09 13.40 -4.63
N ALA A 110 -31.78 12.83 -3.48
CA ALA A 110 -30.94 13.42 -2.45
C ALA A 110 -29.90 12.39 -1.98
N MET A 111 -28.64 12.81 -1.86
CA MET A 111 -27.55 11.94 -1.38
C MET A 111 -27.14 12.36 0.03
N GLY A 112 -27.27 11.45 0.97
CA GLY A 112 -26.82 11.62 2.35
C GLY A 112 -25.30 11.58 2.49
N PRO A 113 -24.77 11.92 3.68
CA PRO A 113 -23.34 11.81 3.98
C PRO A 113 -22.85 10.36 3.95
N ARG A 114 -21.57 10.19 3.64
CA ARG A 114 -20.89 8.88 3.71
C ARG A 114 -20.70 8.51 5.17
N HIS A 115 -21.02 7.26 5.52
CA HIS A 115 -20.78 6.70 6.85
C HIS A 115 -20.14 5.33 6.76
N ALA A 116 -19.38 4.97 7.79
CA ALA A 116 -18.84 3.61 7.89
C ALA A 116 -20.00 2.62 8.04
N PHE A 117 -20.02 1.61 7.20
CA PHE A 117 -20.98 0.52 7.26
C PHE A 117 -20.35 -0.65 8.02
N GLN A 118 -20.96 -1.02 9.13
CA GLN A 118 -20.64 -2.23 9.86
C GLN A 118 -21.72 -3.26 9.56
N ALA A 119 -21.32 -4.31 8.85
CA ALA A 119 -22.21 -5.44 8.63
C ALA A 119 -22.46 -6.13 9.99
N PRO A 120 -23.71 -6.37 10.39
CA PRO A 120 -24.03 -6.96 11.69
C PRO A 120 -23.51 -8.39 11.86
N TYR A 121 -23.12 -9.04 10.76
CA TYR A 121 -22.56 -10.39 10.74
C TYR A 121 -21.02 -10.43 10.66
N LEU A 122 -20.34 -9.28 10.61
CA LEU A 122 -18.87 -9.21 10.58
C LEU A 122 -18.34 -8.64 11.90
N GLU A 123 -17.30 -9.29 12.44
CA GLU A 123 -16.58 -8.74 13.60
C GLU A 123 -15.80 -7.49 13.19
N ALA A 124 -15.92 -6.44 14.01
CA ALA A 124 -15.25 -5.17 13.76
C ALA A 124 -13.73 -5.36 13.63
N GLY A 125 -13.14 -4.84 12.56
CA GLY A 125 -11.69 -4.88 12.32
C GLY A 125 -11.16 -6.11 11.58
N THR A 126 -12.00 -7.11 11.30
CA THR A 126 -11.61 -8.30 10.50
C THR A 126 -11.80 -8.13 9.00
N ALA A 127 -12.52 -7.07 8.58
CA ALA A 127 -12.87 -6.80 7.19
C ALA A 127 -12.41 -5.41 6.75
N ALA A 128 -12.21 -5.25 5.43
CA ALA A 128 -11.98 -3.94 4.82
C ALA A 128 -13.13 -2.98 5.19
N PRO A 129 -12.85 -1.71 5.55
CA PRO A 129 -13.90 -0.79 5.92
C PRO A 129 -14.78 -0.51 4.69
N VAL A 130 -16.06 -0.79 4.82
CA VAL A 130 -17.05 -0.47 3.80
C VAL A 130 -17.67 0.86 4.17
N MET A 131 -17.81 1.75 3.20
CA MET A 131 -18.53 3.02 3.34
C MET A 131 -19.87 2.88 2.65
N ALA A 132 -20.92 3.41 3.28
CA ALA A 132 -22.25 3.49 2.72
C ALA A 132 -22.67 4.94 2.48
N THR A 133 -23.38 5.16 1.37
CA THR A 133 -24.03 6.43 1.04
C THR A 133 -25.52 6.15 0.83
N ALA A 134 -26.37 6.79 1.63
CA ALA A 134 -27.81 6.74 1.40
C ALA A 134 -28.20 7.67 0.25
N VAL A 135 -29.08 7.19 -0.63
CA VAL A 135 -29.61 7.93 -1.78
C VAL A 135 -31.12 7.81 -1.75
N ASP A 136 -31.79 8.90 -1.40
CA ASP A 136 -33.25 8.99 -1.43
C ASP A 136 -33.68 9.38 -2.85
N VAL A 137 -34.57 8.59 -3.45
CA VAL A 137 -35.06 8.75 -4.82
C VAL A 137 -36.58 8.87 -4.77
N GLN A 138 -37.12 9.93 -5.36
CA GLN A 138 -38.54 10.15 -5.52
C GLN A 138 -38.85 10.30 -7.02
N ALA A 139 -39.73 9.46 -7.55
CA ALA A 139 -40.01 9.43 -8.97
C ALA A 139 -41.49 9.20 -9.27
N GLY A 140 -41.95 9.76 -10.38
CA GLY A 140 -43.30 9.55 -10.90
C GLY A 140 -43.29 8.49 -11.98
N PHE A 141 -44.19 7.51 -11.90
CA PHE A 141 -44.27 6.39 -12.84
C PHE A 141 -45.63 6.34 -13.53
N ALA A 142 -45.65 5.89 -14.79
CA ALA A 142 -46.89 5.64 -15.52
C ALA A 142 -47.53 4.32 -15.06
N ARG A 143 -46.71 3.31 -14.76
CA ARG A 143 -47.15 1.98 -14.28
C ARG A 143 -46.30 1.52 -13.10
N GLU A 144 -46.87 0.67 -12.27
CA GLU A 144 -46.19 0.06 -11.11
C GLU A 144 -44.90 -0.67 -11.52
N ALA A 145 -44.93 -1.37 -12.66
CA ALA A 145 -43.77 -2.09 -13.18
C ALA A 145 -42.59 -1.19 -13.58
N ASP A 146 -42.81 0.11 -13.80
CA ASP A 146 -41.74 1.03 -14.20
C ASP A 146 -40.77 1.31 -13.03
N LEU A 147 -41.21 1.19 -11.77
CA LEU A 147 -40.32 1.24 -10.60
C LEU A 147 -39.31 0.09 -10.63
N LEU A 148 -39.78 -1.13 -10.90
CA LEU A 148 -38.91 -2.30 -10.98
C LEU A 148 -37.93 -2.19 -12.15
N ARG A 149 -38.36 -1.60 -13.26
CA ARG A 149 -37.49 -1.31 -14.41
C ARG A 149 -36.41 -0.29 -14.06
N LEU A 150 -36.74 0.75 -13.31
CA LEU A 150 -35.76 1.72 -12.82
C LEU A 150 -34.70 1.03 -11.95
N LEU A 151 -35.11 0.22 -10.97
CA LEU A 151 -34.17 -0.49 -10.11
C LEU A 151 -33.30 -1.50 -10.88
N ALA A 152 -33.87 -2.18 -11.88
CA ALA A 152 -33.13 -3.10 -12.74
C ALA A 152 -32.12 -2.37 -13.62
N TRP A 153 -32.51 -1.25 -14.24
CA TRP A 153 -31.65 -0.42 -15.05
C TRP A 153 -30.47 0.12 -14.24
N LEU A 154 -30.74 0.65 -13.04
CA LEU A 154 -29.68 1.17 -12.15
C LEU A 154 -28.67 0.09 -11.78
N ARG A 155 -29.11 -1.16 -11.61
CA ARG A 155 -28.21 -2.29 -11.29
C ARG A 155 -27.35 -2.72 -12.47
N GLN A 156 -27.80 -2.49 -13.70
CA GLN A 156 -27.10 -2.90 -14.92
C GLN A 156 -26.15 -1.81 -15.42
N GLU A 157 -26.56 -0.55 -15.35
CA GLU A 157 -25.88 0.55 -16.06
C GLU A 157 -25.07 1.47 -15.14
N VAL A 158 -25.35 1.48 -13.83
CA VAL A 158 -24.64 2.37 -12.89
C VAL A 158 -23.55 1.60 -12.16
N PRO A 159 -22.29 2.08 -12.21
CA PRO A 159 -21.19 1.46 -11.48
C PRO A 159 -21.43 1.42 -9.96
N GLY A 160 -20.97 0.33 -9.36
CA GLY A 160 -20.99 0.06 -7.94
C GLY A 160 -22.08 -0.92 -7.53
N TYR A 161 -22.16 -1.16 -6.24
CA TYR A 161 -23.13 -2.07 -5.64
C TYR A 161 -24.07 -1.27 -4.75
N PHE A 162 -25.37 -1.53 -4.87
CA PHE A 162 -26.37 -0.93 -4.01
C PHE A 162 -27.44 -1.95 -3.58
N ASP A 163 -28.01 -1.69 -2.41
CA ASP A 163 -29.23 -2.34 -1.96
C ASP A 163 -30.39 -1.35 -1.86
N VAL A 164 -31.59 -1.90 -1.73
CA VAL A 164 -32.82 -1.14 -1.48
C VAL A 164 -33.11 -1.24 0.00
N ALA A 165 -32.90 -0.15 0.75
CA ALA A 165 -33.17 -0.11 2.19
C ALA A 165 -34.67 0.01 2.47
N ALA A 166 -35.38 0.82 1.69
CA ALA A 166 -36.82 0.99 1.76
C ALA A 166 -37.36 1.45 0.40
N CYS A 167 -38.57 1.05 0.05
CA CYS A 167 -39.31 1.60 -1.08
C CYS A 167 -40.81 1.63 -0.74
N SER A 168 -41.48 2.72 -1.09
CA SER A 168 -42.94 2.82 -1.13
C SER A 168 -43.39 3.20 -2.54
N LEU A 169 -44.60 2.78 -2.88
CA LEU A 169 -45.26 3.13 -4.14
C LEU A 169 -46.71 3.49 -3.83
N GLU A 170 -47.10 4.69 -4.20
CA GLU A 170 -48.44 5.23 -3.95
C GLU A 170 -49.07 5.62 -5.29
N ARG A 171 -50.38 5.39 -5.43
CA ARG A 171 -51.12 5.86 -6.61
C ARG A 171 -51.37 7.37 -6.47
N VAL A 172 -51.02 8.13 -7.49
CA VAL A 172 -51.23 9.59 -7.56
C VAL A 172 -52.13 9.91 -8.75
N GLY A 173 -53.24 10.61 -8.48
CA GLY A 173 -54.36 10.77 -9.39
C GLY A 173 -55.52 9.85 -8.98
N GLY A 174 -56.71 10.44 -8.79
CA GLY A 174 -57.94 9.70 -8.43
C GLY A 174 -58.46 8.81 -9.56
N ASP A 175 -59.72 8.36 -9.47
CA ASP A 175 -60.37 7.41 -10.40
C ASP A 175 -60.48 7.85 -11.87
N ALA A 176 -59.86 8.97 -12.25
CA ALA A 176 -59.77 9.41 -13.64
C ALA A 176 -58.80 8.52 -14.43
N ALA A 177 -59.18 8.20 -15.67
CA ALA A 177 -58.39 7.36 -16.57
C ALA A 177 -56.93 7.88 -16.71
N PRO A 178 -55.94 6.97 -16.87
CA PRO A 178 -54.54 7.34 -17.01
C PRO A 178 -54.33 8.34 -18.15
N GLN A 179 -53.73 9.50 -17.87
CA GLN A 179 -53.34 10.47 -18.90
C GLN A 179 -51.91 10.21 -19.36
N ALA A 180 -51.72 10.10 -20.68
CA ALA A 180 -50.41 9.96 -21.28
C ALA A 180 -49.48 11.13 -20.86
N GLY A 181 -48.27 10.81 -20.41
CA GLY A 181 -47.29 11.79 -19.95
C GLY A 181 -47.46 12.27 -18.51
N LYS A 182 -48.47 11.80 -17.77
CA LYS A 182 -48.62 12.06 -16.33
C LYS A 182 -48.28 10.82 -15.50
N ALA A 183 -47.67 11.04 -14.34
CA ALA A 183 -47.43 9.98 -13.37
C ALA A 183 -48.77 9.53 -12.77
N SER A 184 -49.03 8.22 -12.81
CA SER A 184 -50.16 7.58 -12.12
C SER A 184 -49.72 7.01 -10.76
N PHE A 185 -48.41 6.88 -10.55
CA PHE A 185 -47.81 6.40 -9.31
C PHE A 185 -46.64 7.29 -8.90
N ALA A 186 -46.45 7.46 -7.61
CA ALA A 186 -45.32 8.12 -7.00
C ALA A 186 -44.58 7.07 -6.18
N GLY A 187 -43.32 6.83 -6.53
CA GLY A 187 -42.45 5.95 -5.75
C GLY A 187 -41.43 6.75 -4.96
N SER A 188 -41.16 6.31 -3.73
CA SER A 188 -40.10 6.85 -2.88
C SER A 188 -39.23 5.70 -2.39
N CYS A 189 -37.94 5.72 -2.73
CA CYS A 189 -36.99 4.68 -2.38
C CYS A 189 -35.75 5.26 -1.69
N THR A 190 -35.27 4.59 -0.65
CA THR A 190 -33.95 4.83 -0.07
C THR A 190 -33.02 3.71 -0.52
N LEU A 191 -32.04 4.05 -1.33
CA LEU A 191 -31.01 3.14 -1.83
C LEU A 191 -29.73 3.32 -0.99
N ARG A 192 -28.99 2.25 -0.72
CA ARG A 192 -27.68 2.35 -0.07
C ARG A 192 -26.59 1.92 -1.04
N TRP A 193 -25.74 2.86 -1.45
CA TRP A 193 -24.58 2.59 -2.28
C TRP A 193 -23.38 2.25 -1.42
N TYR A 194 -22.64 1.21 -1.79
CA TYR A 194 -21.47 0.72 -1.06
C TYR A 194 -20.18 1.06 -1.82
N SER A 195 -19.15 1.46 -1.07
CA SER A 195 -17.82 1.73 -1.61
C SER A 195 -16.73 1.31 -0.63
N ILE A 196 -15.61 0.80 -1.14
CA ILE A 196 -14.43 0.45 -0.35
C ILE A 196 -13.33 1.49 -0.64
N PRO A 197 -12.99 2.38 0.31
CA PRO A 197 -11.91 3.35 0.14
C PRO A 197 -10.55 2.62 0.02
N LEU A 198 -9.75 3.02 -0.96
CA LEU A 198 -8.40 2.48 -1.18
C LEU A 198 -7.42 2.93 -0.08
N ASP A 199 -7.70 4.06 0.55
CA ASP A 199 -6.94 4.70 1.63
C ASP A 199 -7.32 4.20 3.04
N ALA A 200 -8.15 3.15 3.11
CA ALA A 200 -8.51 2.51 4.36
C ALA A 200 -7.30 1.95 5.14
N PRO A 201 -7.27 2.05 6.48
CA PRO A 201 -6.20 1.46 7.29
C PRO A 201 -6.15 -0.08 7.27
N GLY A 202 -7.01 -0.76 6.48
CA GLY A 202 -6.94 -2.20 6.19
C GLY A 202 -6.43 -2.56 4.79
N THR A 203 -6.25 -1.59 3.87
CA THR A 203 -5.68 -1.80 2.52
C THR A 203 -4.16 -1.74 2.50
N GLN A 204 -3.48 -1.91 3.64
CA GLN A 204 -2.05 -2.23 3.67
C GLN A 204 -1.76 -3.69 3.29
N LEU A 205 -2.61 -4.31 2.47
CA LEU A 205 -2.27 -5.50 1.72
C LEU A 205 -1.41 -5.05 0.54
N ALA A 206 -0.09 -5.21 0.70
CA ALA A 206 0.98 -4.99 -0.27
C ALA A 206 1.79 -3.70 -0.11
N GLY A 207 2.84 -3.80 0.73
CA GLY A 207 4.18 -3.38 0.29
C GLY A 207 4.39 -1.91 -0.05
N HIS A 208 3.76 -0.99 0.67
CA HIS A 208 4.27 0.36 0.83
C HIS A 208 4.54 0.62 2.31
N PRO A 209 5.74 1.05 2.71
CA PRO A 209 5.96 1.50 4.09
C PRO A 209 5.04 2.70 4.34
N ALA A 210 3.97 2.47 5.08
CA ALA A 210 3.09 3.52 5.59
C ALA A 210 3.85 4.40 6.60
N PRO A 211 3.42 5.66 6.79
CA PRO A 211 4.34 6.75 6.92
C PRO A 211 4.77 7.00 8.37
N GLU A 212 6.07 7.18 8.55
CA GLU A 212 6.74 7.70 9.74
C GLU A 212 6.37 9.19 10.06
N LEU A 213 5.28 9.70 9.48
CA LEU A 213 4.86 11.11 9.58
C LEU A 213 4.27 11.50 10.94
N GLN A 214 3.89 10.55 11.80
CA GLN A 214 3.29 10.88 13.11
C GLN A 214 4.32 11.02 14.24
N ARG A 215 5.53 10.45 14.14
CA ARG A 215 6.60 10.70 15.12
C ARG A 215 7.33 12.04 14.88
N ALA A 216 7.43 12.50 13.63
CA ALA A 216 8.12 13.75 13.31
C ALA A 216 7.36 15.02 13.72
N ARG A 217 6.03 14.96 13.92
CA ARG A 217 5.24 16.13 14.36
C ARG A 217 5.34 16.44 15.85
N ARG A 218 5.76 15.47 16.69
CA ARG A 218 5.88 15.69 18.14
C ARG A 218 7.27 16.18 18.57
N GLY A 219 8.28 16.08 17.70
CA GLY A 219 9.66 16.51 18.00
C GLY A 219 10.09 17.85 17.42
N ARG A 220 9.25 18.55 16.64
CA ARG A 220 9.64 19.78 15.90
C ARG A 220 9.01 21.07 16.43
N HIS A 221 8.74 21.14 17.74
CA HIS A 221 8.42 22.41 18.40
C HIS A 221 9.60 23.02 19.18
N GLU A 222 10.76 22.36 19.23
CA GLU A 222 11.95 22.88 19.91
C GLU A 222 13.20 22.66 19.03
N ALA A 223 13.67 23.74 18.39
CA ALA A 223 14.92 23.98 17.66
C ALA A 223 14.55 24.60 16.30
N GLY A 224 14.73 25.90 16.09
CA GLY A 224 16.01 26.61 16.20
C GLY A 224 16.28 27.15 14.80
N ALA A 225 16.23 28.48 14.64
CA ALA A 225 16.44 29.16 13.38
C ALA A 225 17.85 28.85 12.83
N GLY A 226 17.92 28.21 11.67
CA GLY A 226 19.15 27.87 10.98
C GLY A 226 18.92 27.91 9.47
N ASP A 227 19.65 28.81 8.84
CA ASP A 227 19.80 29.01 7.39
C ASP A 227 20.21 27.69 6.71
N ASP A 228 19.34 27.10 5.87
CA ASP A 228 19.66 25.90 5.10
C ASP A 228 18.98 25.94 3.73
N ASN A 229 19.48 26.84 2.89
CA ASN A 229 19.08 27.03 1.50
C ASN A 229 20.03 26.24 0.57
N ARG A 230 19.92 24.90 0.59
CA ARG A 230 20.74 24.01 -0.26
C ARG A 230 19.86 23.14 -1.17
N PRO A 231 20.07 23.17 -2.50
CA PRO A 231 19.35 22.30 -3.42
C PRO A 231 19.63 20.83 -3.08
N ALA A 232 18.61 19.98 -3.18
CA ALA A 232 18.74 18.54 -3.00
C ALA A 232 19.78 17.99 -3.99
N ILE A 233 20.98 17.70 -3.47
CA ILE A 233 22.08 17.14 -4.26
C ILE A 233 21.68 15.70 -4.63
N PRO A 234 21.52 15.35 -5.91
CA PRO A 234 21.31 13.96 -6.28
C PRO A 234 22.55 13.16 -5.90
N VAL A 235 22.32 11.98 -5.32
CA VAL A 235 23.39 11.03 -5.00
C VAL A 235 24.19 10.75 -6.28
N PRO A 236 25.50 11.02 -6.32
CA PRO A 236 26.30 10.88 -7.53
C PRO A 236 26.24 9.43 -8.04
N GLY A 237 26.02 9.27 -9.35
CA GLY A 237 26.04 7.97 -10.02
C GLY A 237 24.69 7.26 -10.19
N ARG A 238 23.57 7.78 -9.66
CA ARG A 238 22.24 7.16 -9.88
C ARG A 238 21.48 7.84 -11.02
N ARG A 239 20.85 7.04 -11.87
CA ARG A 239 19.89 7.49 -12.89
C ARG A 239 18.78 8.30 -12.23
N VAL A 240 18.41 9.42 -12.84
CA VAL A 240 17.27 10.24 -12.38
C VAL A 240 16.13 10.08 -13.36
N VAL A 241 14.97 9.65 -12.87
CA VAL A 241 13.72 9.50 -13.61
C VAL A 241 12.71 10.50 -13.07
N VAL A 242 12.09 11.28 -13.96
CA VAL A 242 10.98 12.16 -13.60
C VAL A 242 9.68 11.42 -13.89
N ASN A 243 9.06 10.88 -12.85
CA ASN A 243 7.87 10.04 -12.97
C ASN A 243 6.60 10.87 -13.22
N GLY A 244 6.55 12.09 -12.70
CA GLY A 244 5.37 12.94 -12.81
C GLY A 244 5.60 14.32 -12.20
N VAL A 245 4.72 15.25 -12.55
CA VAL A 245 4.76 16.63 -12.08
C VAL A 245 3.34 17.09 -11.75
N LEU A 246 3.13 17.63 -10.55
CA LEU A 246 1.86 18.18 -10.09
C LEU A 246 2.02 19.69 -9.87
N ARG A 247 1.09 20.46 -10.46
CA ARG A 247 1.02 21.92 -10.31
C ARG A 247 -0.25 22.28 -9.53
N PRO A 248 -0.20 22.36 -8.19
CA PRO A 248 -1.35 22.77 -7.41
C PRO A 248 -1.71 24.24 -7.70
N ARG A 249 -2.98 24.61 -7.54
CA ARG A 249 -3.43 26.02 -7.70
C ARG A 249 -2.77 26.98 -6.71
N HIS A 250 -2.39 26.46 -5.54
CA HIS A 250 -1.71 27.19 -4.47
C HIS A 250 -0.58 26.32 -3.90
N GLY A 251 0.60 26.89 -3.70
CA GLY A 251 1.79 26.19 -3.17
C GLY A 251 2.83 25.84 -4.24
N PRO A 252 3.99 25.28 -3.83
CA PRO A 252 5.06 24.90 -4.74
C PRO A 252 4.65 23.72 -5.62
N ALA A 253 5.19 23.67 -6.85
CA ALA A 253 5.00 22.52 -7.71
C ALA A 253 5.71 21.29 -7.11
N LEU A 254 5.21 20.09 -7.39
CA LEU A 254 5.80 18.84 -6.92
C LEU A 254 6.25 18.02 -8.12
N ALA A 255 7.46 17.45 -8.08
CA ALA A 255 7.93 16.46 -9.04
C ALA A 255 8.23 15.14 -8.33
N TRP A 256 7.90 14.02 -8.95
CA TRP A 256 8.32 12.70 -8.49
C TRP A 256 9.64 12.34 -9.15
N LEU A 257 10.72 12.36 -8.38
CA LEU A 257 12.05 11.97 -8.83
C LEU A 257 12.35 10.58 -8.27
N ASN A 258 12.57 9.59 -9.14
CA ASN A 258 12.83 8.21 -8.73
C ASN A 258 11.76 7.66 -7.74
N GLY A 259 10.50 8.01 -7.96
CA GLY A 259 9.37 7.62 -7.11
C GLY A 259 9.21 8.41 -5.81
N GLN A 260 10.12 9.34 -5.48
CA GLN A 260 10.02 10.20 -4.30
C GLN A 260 9.49 11.60 -4.67
N PRO A 261 8.46 12.13 -3.99
CA PRO A 261 7.99 13.48 -4.23
C PRO A 261 9.00 14.50 -3.71
N GLN A 262 9.42 15.43 -4.56
CA GLN A 262 10.22 16.59 -4.19
C GLN A 262 9.51 17.89 -4.55
N PRO A 263 9.45 18.86 -3.62
CA PRO A 263 9.00 20.20 -3.93
C PRO A 263 9.98 20.87 -4.89
N LEU A 264 9.43 21.49 -5.94
CA LEU A 264 10.18 22.28 -6.89
C LEU A 264 10.20 23.72 -6.40
N GLU A 265 11.40 24.21 -6.12
CA GLU A 265 11.63 25.61 -5.75
C GLU A 265 11.52 26.54 -6.99
N MET A 266 11.78 26.01 -8.19
CA MET A 266 11.66 26.75 -9.45
C MET A 266 10.34 26.48 -10.16
N PRO A 267 9.70 27.50 -10.76
CA PRO A 267 8.49 27.31 -11.53
C PRO A 267 8.76 26.45 -12.76
N LEU A 268 7.88 25.47 -13.00
CA LEU A 268 7.84 24.70 -14.24
C LEU A 268 7.72 25.63 -15.44
N ASP A 269 8.47 25.35 -16.51
CA ASP A 269 8.30 26.06 -17.76
C ASP A 269 6.93 25.77 -18.40
N ALA A 270 6.59 26.49 -19.48
CA ALA A 270 5.34 26.29 -20.22
C ALA A 270 5.18 24.86 -20.77
N GLN A 271 6.24 24.05 -20.76
CA GLN A 271 6.27 22.68 -21.27
C GLN A 271 6.37 21.64 -20.15
N ASN A 272 6.14 22.05 -18.89
CA ASN A 272 6.19 21.22 -17.69
C ASN A 272 7.53 20.48 -17.49
N ARG A 273 8.66 21.07 -17.90
CA ARG A 273 9.98 20.48 -17.66
C ARG A 273 10.49 20.81 -16.26
N VAL A 274 11.13 19.82 -15.64
CA VAL A 274 11.80 19.94 -14.35
C VAL A 274 13.29 20.16 -14.59
N ALA A 275 13.85 21.21 -13.99
CA ALA A 275 15.28 21.43 -13.98
C ALA A 275 15.92 20.56 -12.88
N VAL A 276 16.82 19.66 -13.25
CA VAL A 276 17.56 18.80 -12.33
C VAL A 276 19.05 19.15 -12.44
N LEU A 277 19.67 19.43 -11.30
CA LEU A 277 21.12 19.59 -11.19
C LEU A 277 21.78 18.22 -11.09
N ALA A 278 22.14 17.64 -12.23
CA ALA A 278 22.72 16.31 -12.31
C ALA A 278 24.24 16.32 -12.09
N ALA A 279 24.77 15.35 -11.35
CA ALA A 279 26.20 15.25 -11.07
C ALA A 279 27.01 15.09 -12.37
N GLY A 280 27.91 16.04 -12.66
CA GLY A 280 28.73 16.05 -13.87
C GLY A 280 28.10 16.77 -15.09
N ALA A 281 26.90 17.34 -14.96
CA ALA A 281 26.36 18.26 -15.94
C ALA A 281 26.90 19.69 -15.70
N ALA A 282 27.39 20.36 -16.76
CA ALA A 282 27.87 21.74 -16.68
C ALA A 282 26.72 22.77 -16.52
N ALA A 283 25.47 22.35 -16.74
CA ALA A 283 24.28 23.17 -16.65
C ALA A 283 23.08 22.33 -16.17
N PRO A 284 22.07 22.94 -15.53
CA PRO A 284 20.86 22.25 -15.10
C PRO A 284 20.13 21.62 -16.30
N LEU A 285 19.83 20.34 -16.18
CA LEU A 285 19.21 19.54 -17.23
C LEU A 285 17.68 19.64 -17.12
N ARG A 286 16.98 19.91 -18.24
CA ARG A 286 15.52 20.00 -18.26
C ARG A 286 14.90 18.69 -18.75
N LEU A 287 14.22 17.98 -17.85
CA LEU A 287 13.56 16.70 -18.13
C LEU A 287 12.05 16.87 -18.17
N LYS A 288 11.39 16.24 -19.15
CA LYS A 288 9.93 16.08 -19.20
C LYS A 288 9.50 14.88 -18.33
N PRO A 289 8.23 14.84 -17.88
CA PRO A 289 7.65 13.62 -17.34
C PRO A 289 7.84 12.45 -18.31
N GLY A 290 8.30 11.31 -17.80
CA GLY A 290 8.65 10.15 -18.62
C GLY A 290 10.03 10.22 -19.27
N GLN A 291 10.88 11.21 -18.95
CA GLN A 291 12.28 11.20 -19.35
C GLN A 291 13.18 10.76 -18.21
N SER A 292 14.27 10.08 -18.56
CA SER A 292 15.35 9.74 -17.63
C SER A 292 16.70 10.24 -18.13
N TRP A 293 17.57 10.62 -17.19
CA TRP A 293 18.94 10.99 -17.48
C TRP A 293 19.90 9.93 -16.94
N ASP A 294 20.79 9.45 -17.81
CA ASP A 294 21.82 8.48 -17.46
C ASP A 294 23.17 9.19 -17.25
N PRO A 295 23.76 9.12 -16.04
CA PRO A 295 25.03 9.78 -15.73
C PRO A 295 26.22 9.22 -16.51
N VAL A 296 26.19 7.94 -16.88
CA VAL A 296 27.31 7.26 -17.53
C VAL A 296 27.34 7.60 -19.01
N SER A 297 26.19 7.52 -19.68
CA SER A 297 26.10 7.83 -21.12
C SER A 297 25.95 9.32 -21.40
N ARG A 298 25.61 10.13 -20.38
CA ARG A 298 25.25 11.56 -20.48
C ARG A 298 24.12 11.84 -21.49
N ARG A 299 23.21 10.87 -21.70
CA ARG A 299 22.07 11.00 -22.61
C ARG A 299 20.75 11.05 -21.85
N VAL A 300 19.78 11.72 -22.46
CA VAL A 300 18.38 11.69 -22.05
C VAL A 300 17.68 10.59 -22.83
N HIS A 301 16.91 9.77 -22.13
CA HIS A 301 16.11 8.71 -22.72
C HIS A 301 14.62 9.00 -22.50
N ASP A 302 13.83 8.90 -23.57
CA ASP A 302 12.37 8.91 -23.48
C ASP A 302 11.89 7.53 -23.02
N CYS A 303 11.36 7.45 -21.80
CA CYS A 303 10.71 6.25 -21.30
C CYS A 303 9.24 6.25 -21.75
N GLY A 304 8.93 5.54 -22.83
CA GLY A 304 7.53 5.29 -23.22
C GLY A 304 6.71 4.53 -22.16
N SER A 305 7.37 3.94 -21.15
CA SER A 305 6.73 3.09 -20.14
C SER A 305 7.60 2.85 -18.88
N CYS A 306 8.25 3.87 -18.32
CA CYS A 306 9.01 3.70 -17.06
C CYS A 306 8.07 3.62 -15.85
N ILE A 307 7.43 2.45 -15.66
CA ILE A 307 7.24 1.90 -14.31
C ILE A 307 8.64 1.51 -13.87
N ALA A 308 9.11 1.99 -12.72
CA ALA A 308 10.43 1.63 -12.21
C ALA A 308 10.51 0.10 -12.05
N SER A 309 11.11 -0.59 -13.02
CA SER A 309 11.60 -1.95 -12.79
C SER A 309 12.65 -1.84 -11.70
N LEU A 310 12.34 -2.39 -10.52
CA LEU A 310 13.35 -2.68 -9.52
C LEU A 310 14.52 -3.40 -10.22
N PRO A 311 15.78 -3.07 -9.92
CA PRO A 311 16.90 -3.83 -10.45
C PRO A 311 16.75 -5.28 -10.00
N ASP A 312 16.78 -6.20 -10.97
CA ASP A 312 16.89 -7.63 -10.74
C ASP A 312 18.19 -7.88 -9.94
N PRO A 313 18.13 -8.41 -8.70
CA PRO A 313 19.30 -8.63 -7.87
C PRO A 313 20.23 -9.75 -8.42
N GLY A 314 19.93 -10.34 -9.59
CA GLY A 314 20.64 -11.49 -10.15
C GLY A 314 21.75 -11.21 -11.18
N GLN A 315 21.99 -9.98 -11.64
CA GLN A 315 23.05 -9.74 -12.65
C GLN A 315 24.30 -9.11 -12.02
N ALA A 316 25.08 -9.96 -11.33
CA ALA A 316 26.52 -9.76 -11.22
C ALA A 316 27.17 -10.31 -12.50
N ALA A 317 27.68 -9.42 -13.34
CA ALA A 317 28.60 -9.77 -14.42
C ALA A 317 30.04 -9.87 -13.85
N PRO A 318 30.92 -10.70 -14.47
CA PRO A 318 32.19 -11.18 -13.92
C PRO A 318 33.27 -10.11 -13.69
#